data_AF-A0A952RSR8-F1
#
_entry.id   AF-A0A952RSR8-F1
#
_cell.length_a   1.000
_cell.length_b   1.000
_cell.length_c   1.000
_cell.angle_alpha   90.00
_cell.angle_beta   90.00
_cell.angle_gamma   90.00
#
_symmetry.space_group_name_H-M   'P 1'
#
loop_
_entity.id
_entity.type
_entity.pdbx_description
1 polymer ?
#
loop_
_entity_poly.entity_id
_entity_poly.type
_entity_poly.pdbx_seq_one_letter_code
_entity_poly.pdbx_strand_id
1 'polypeptide(L)'
;MGGFFVLIVLVGLLRAVGGGASDRSSGTAAASATAPNELSALENAIGSRKDFAGVYKVKSQERLDIAGAHRLKVVVTVPRGLPHDVLEANMRHALLTAYSNAGVTLGALSVMAWAGDDTSGPFSAAMATFAPGGDWSSASDAAPLTSFSVKTEFAPGYFTAKPTAHGIGTSVTLANDSDGPTTVLVSRSATSWGDADAVVRVPNGTKAKVVSVKEFNGGEGRVTLRYEVEIATTRQRGWVHAYAVKP
;
A
#
# COMPACT_ATOMS: atom_id res chain seq x y z
N MET A 1 -55.00 3.19 -3.45
CA MET A 1 -55.82 1.98 -3.23
C MET A 1 -54.93 1.01 -2.49
N GLY A 2 -55.00 0.95 -1.16
CA GLY A 2 -55.98 0.15 -0.43
C GLY A 2 -55.19 -1.02 0.19
N GLY A 3 -55.27 -1.35 1.48
CA GLY A 3 -56.13 -0.83 2.52
C GLY A 3 -55.54 -1.15 3.89
N PHE A 4 -56.04 -0.39 4.85
CA PHE A 4 -56.01 -0.64 6.27
C PHE A 4 -56.60 -2.02 6.57
N PHE A 5 -55.98 -2.76 7.49
CA PHE A 5 -56.72 -3.62 8.40
C PHE A 5 -56.24 -3.36 9.82
N VAL A 6 -57.07 -2.63 10.56
CA VAL A 6 -57.10 -2.57 12.01
C VAL A 6 -57.92 -3.79 12.46
N LEU A 7 -57.35 -4.63 13.32
CA LEU A 7 -58.12 -5.57 14.12
C LEU A 7 -57.75 -5.35 15.59
N ILE A 8 -58.69 -4.76 16.32
CA ILE A 8 -58.74 -4.67 17.78
C ILE A 8 -59.63 -5.82 18.25
N VAL A 9 -59.14 -6.75 19.10
CA VAL A 9 -59.99 -7.49 20.05
C VAL A 9 -59.22 -7.89 21.32
N LEU A 10 -59.74 -7.38 22.43
CA LEU A 10 -59.82 -7.82 23.84
C LEU A 10 -58.64 -8.50 24.58
N VAL A 11 -58.15 -7.75 25.57
CA VAL A 11 -58.16 -8.03 27.02
C VAL A 11 -58.46 -9.48 27.45
N GLY A 12 -57.43 -10.15 27.98
CA GLY A 12 -57.55 -11.29 28.88
C GLY A 12 -56.63 -11.08 30.09
N LEU A 13 -57.23 -10.69 31.21
CA LEU A 13 -56.57 -10.54 32.51
C LEU A 13 -56.48 -11.93 33.16
N LEU A 14 -55.27 -12.48 33.32
CA LEU A 14 -55.03 -13.60 34.25
C LEU A 14 -53.79 -13.29 35.10
N ARG A 15 -54.01 -13.05 36.39
CA ARG A 15 -52.96 -13.12 37.41
C ARG A 15 -52.91 -14.56 37.92
N ALA A 16 -51.72 -15.16 37.89
CA ALA A 16 -51.33 -16.19 38.83
C ALA A 16 -49.81 -16.17 39.02
N VAL A 17 -49.44 -16.32 40.29
CA VAL A 17 -48.11 -16.18 40.89
C VAL A 17 -47.27 -17.43 40.61
N GLY A 18 -45.97 -17.25 40.38
CA GLY A 18 -45.00 -18.34 40.35
C GLY A 18 -43.60 -17.84 39.97
N GLY A 19 -42.72 -17.76 40.97
CA GLY A 19 -41.35 -17.28 40.80
C GLY A 19 -40.47 -18.21 39.97
N GLY A 20 -39.38 -17.66 39.44
CA GLY A 20 -38.35 -18.42 38.73
C GLY A 20 -37.44 -17.48 37.95
N ALA A 21 -36.27 -17.21 38.51
CA ALA A 21 -35.22 -16.39 37.94
C ALA A 21 -34.75 -16.90 36.57
N SER A 22 -34.49 -15.98 35.64
CA SER A 22 -33.36 -16.02 34.70
C SER A 22 -33.27 -14.70 33.95
N ASP A 23 -32.27 -13.91 34.34
CA ASP A 23 -31.80 -12.72 33.64
C ASP A 23 -31.57 -13.03 32.15
N ARG A 24 -32.26 -12.30 31.28
CA ARG A 24 -31.83 -12.09 29.90
C ARG A 24 -31.34 -10.66 29.79
N SER A 25 -30.08 -10.43 30.14
CA SER A 25 -29.41 -9.19 29.74
C SER A 25 -29.17 -9.26 28.24
N SER A 26 -29.91 -8.46 27.50
CA SER A 26 -29.60 -8.02 26.15
C SER A 26 -28.20 -7.39 26.14
N GLY A 27 -27.21 -8.17 25.73
CA GLY A 27 -25.86 -7.70 25.47
C GLY A 27 -25.82 -7.03 24.09
N THR A 28 -26.03 -5.72 24.08
CA THR A 28 -25.60 -4.83 23.01
C THR A 28 -24.14 -5.13 22.69
N ALA A 29 -23.82 -5.44 21.43
CA ALA A 29 -22.44 -5.58 20.98
C ALA A 29 -21.72 -4.24 21.17
N ALA A 30 -21.01 -4.12 22.30
CA ALA A 30 -20.12 -3.00 22.54
C ALA A 30 -18.94 -3.14 21.59
N ALA A 31 -18.75 -2.14 20.72
CA ALA A 31 -17.49 -1.94 20.05
C ALA A 31 -16.41 -1.84 21.14
N SER A 32 -15.48 -2.79 21.17
CA SER A 32 -14.38 -2.81 22.14
C SER A 32 -13.52 -1.56 21.96
N ALA A 33 -13.79 -0.55 22.79
CA ALA A 33 -12.89 0.56 23.00
C ALA A 33 -11.70 0.04 23.82
N THR A 34 -10.52 -0.04 23.21
CA THR A 34 -9.27 -0.38 23.88
C THR A 34 -9.10 0.50 25.11
N ALA A 35 -8.89 -0.09 26.29
CA ALA A 35 -8.75 0.68 27.53
C ALA A 35 -7.50 1.59 27.46
N PRO A 36 -7.48 2.78 28.10
CA PRO A 36 -6.34 3.70 28.04
C PRO A 36 -4.97 3.09 28.39
N ASN A 37 -4.97 2.06 29.25
CA ASN A 37 -3.77 1.32 29.63
C ASN A 37 -3.26 0.38 28.51
N GLU A 38 -4.17 -0.19 27.72
CA GLU A 38 -3.84 -1.08 26.61
C GLU A 38 -3.32 -0.29 25.40
N LEU A 39 -3.92 0.88 25.12
CA LEU A 39 -3.41 1.78 24.08
C LEU A 39 -1.99 2.26 24.39
N SER A 40 -1.73 2.64 25.64
CA SER A 40 -0.38 3.04 26.07
C SER A 40 0.64 1.90 25.96
N ALA A 41 0.24 0.66 26.28
CA ALA A 41 1.09 -0.52 26.11
C ALA A 41 1.38 -0.81 24.63
N LEU A 42 0.38 -0.67 23.76
CA LEU A 42 0.50 -0.84 22.32
C LEU A 42 1.39 0.25 21.68
N GLU A 43 1.19 1.52 22.06
CA GLU A 43 2.04 2.65 21.65
C GLU A 43 3.50 2.41 22.01
N ASN A 44 3.77 1.92 23.22
CA ASN A 44 5.11 1.58 23.68
C ASN A 44 5.71 0.39 22.91
N ALA A 45 4.93 -0.66 22.65
CA ALA A 45 5.37 -1.84 21.91
C ALA A 45 5.68 -1.53 20.43
N ILE A 46 4.85 -0.67 19.81
CA ILE A 46 5.04 -0.23 18.42
C ILE A 46 6.09 0.89 18.33
N GLY A 47 6.33 1.65 19.40
CA GLY A 47 7.25 2.80 19.39
C GLY A 47 6.79 3.94 18.49
N SER A 48 5.47 4.15 18.35
CA SER A 48 4.94 5.26 17.56
C SER A 48 5.15 6.60 18.29
N ARG A 49 5.40 7.68 17.55
CA ARG A 49 5.49 9.03 18.12
C ARG A 49 4.07 9.52 18.44
N LYS A 50 3.81 9.96 19.68
CA LYS A 50 2.46 10.28 20.20
C LYS A 50 1.69 11.36 19.42
N ASP A 51 2.39 12.23 18.70
CA ASP A 51 1.78 13.35 17.95
C ASP A 51 2.01 13.27 16.43
N PHE A 52 2.42 12.11 15.91
CA PHE A 52 2.66 11.97 14.48
C PHE A 52 1.36 11.67 13.73
N ALA A 53 0.89 12.62 12.92
CA ALA A 53 -0.42 12.54 12.26
C ALA A 53 -0.53 11.54 11.09
N GLY A 54 0.56 10.89 10.68
CA GLY A 54 0.58 10.02 9.50
C GLY A 54 0.46 10.80 8.17
N VAL A 55 1.32 10.48 7.23
CA VAL A 55 1.30 10.96 5.86
C VAL A 55 1.27 9.76 4.92
N TYR A 56 0.18 9.01 4.96
CA TYR A 56 -0.09 7.86 4.10
C TYR A 56 -1.59 7.74 3.80
N LYS A 57 -1.95 6.93 2.81
CA LYS A 57 -3.34 6.56 2.50
C LYS A 57 -3.48 5.05 2.56
N VAL A 58 -4.48 4.55 3.27
CA VAL A 58 -4.84 3.12 3.25
C VAL A 58 -5.55 2.81 1.94
N LYS A 59 -5.10 1.76 1.24
CA LYS A 59 -5.70 1.29 -0.02
C LYS A 59 -6.56 0.04 0.21
N SER A 60 -6.06 -0.90 1.01
CA SER A 60 -6.81 -2.12 1.33
C SER A 60 -6.36 -2.73 2.66
N GLN A 61 -7.22 -3.59 3.18
CA GLN A 61 -6.97 -4.40 4.36
C GLN A 61 -7.46 -5.82 4.06
N GLU A 62 -6.70 -6.82 4.49
CA GLU A 62 -7.00 -8.22 4.22
C GLU A 62 -6.73 -9.06 5.48
N ARG A 63 -7.74 -9.85 5.89
CA ARG A 63 -7.62 -10.81 6.98
C ARG A 63 -6.99 -12.10 6.44
N LEU A 64 -5.95 -12.56 7.12
CA LEU A 64 -5.13 -13.72 6.73
C LEU A 64 -5.01 -14.70 7.90
N ASP A 65 -6.14 -14.99 8.52
CA ASP A 65 -6.19 -15.83 9.72
C ASP A 65 -5.76 -17.27 9.36
N ILE A 66 -4.71 -17.77 10.03
CA ILE A 66 -4.09 -19.07 9.76
C ILE A 66 -3.88 -19.79 11.08
N ALA A 67 -4.25 -21.07 11.12
CA ALA A 67 -4.10 -21.93 12.30
C ALA A 67 -4.69 -21.31 13.60
N GLY A 68 -5.81 -20.58 13.46
CA GLY A 68 -6.52 -19.97 14.60
C GLY A 68 -5.94 -18.64 15.10
N ALA A 69 -4.79 -18.17 14.58
CA ALA A 69 -4.27 -16.85 14.92
C ALA A 69 -4.73 -15.79 13.92
N HIS A 70 -5.28 -14.69 14.45
CA HIS A 70 -5.76 -13.55 13.69
C HIS A 70 -4.60 -12.75 13.08
N ARG A 71 -4.67 -12.52 11.77
CA ARG A 71 -3.65 -11.75 11.05
C ARG A 71 -4.27 -10.72 10.14
N LEU A 72 -3.63 -9.56 10.07
CA LEU A 72 -4.07 -8.46 9.22
C LEU A 72 -2.92 -8.00 8.32
N LYS A 73 -3.17 -7.90 7.02
CA LYS A 73 -2.30 -7.23 6.07
C LYS A 73 -2.95 -5.93 5.64
N VAL A 74 -2.18 -4.84 5.65
CA VAL A 74 -2.65 -3.51 5.27
C VAL A 74 -1.76 -2.99 4.14
N VAL A 75 -2.39 -2.54 3.06
CA VAL A 75 -1.71 -1.86 1.95
C VAL A 75 -1.89 -0.37 2.11
N VAL A 76 -0.78 0.36 2.11
CA VAL A 76 -0.77 1.83 2.16
C VAL A 76 0.05 2.41 1.02
N THR A 77 -0.23 3.67 0.70
CA THR A 77 0.63 4.50 -0.16
C THR A 77 1.16 5.69 0.61
N VAL A 78 2.44 5.99 0.44
CA VAL A 78 3.13 7.14 1.02
C VAL A 78 3.55 8.12 -0.08
N PRO A 79 3.67 9.43 0.20
CA PRO A 79 4.38 10.34 -0.69
C PRO A 79 5.80 9.83 -0.96
N ARG A 80 6.29 10.08 -2.17
CA ARG A 80 7.67 9.74 -2.52
C ARG A 80 8.64 10.69 -1.83
N GLY A 81 9.82 10.19 -1.50
CA GLY A 81 10.94 11.01 -1.04
C GLY A 81 10.86 11.41 0.43
N LEU A 82 10.00 10.75 1.22
CA LEU A 82 10.04 10.88 2.66
C LEU A 82 11.42 10.46 3.17
N PRO A 83 12.05 11.22 4.09
CA PRO A 83 13.29 10.80 4.72
C PRO A 83 13.04 9.55 5.57
N HIS A 84 14.13 8.83 5.86
CA HIS A 84 14.08 7.53 6.52
C HIS A 84 13.26 7.53 7.81
N ASP A 85 13.52 8.50 8.70
CA ASP A 85 12.85 8.62 9.99
C ASP A 85 11.35 8.91 9.87
N VAL A 86 10.95 9.68 8.86
CA VAL A 86 9.55 10.01 8.58
C VAL A 86 8.84 8.81 7.95
N LEU A 87 9.49 8.07 7.04
CA LEU A 87 8.93 6.84 6.51
C LEU A 87 8.73 5.80 7.62
N GLU A 88 9.72 5.61 8.49
CA GLU A 88 9.60 4.70 9.63
C GLU A 88 8.46 5.10 10.57
N ALA A 89 8.32 6.40 10.87
CA ALA A 89 7.23 6.90 11.68
C ALA A 89 5.86 6.67 11.03
N ASN A 90 5.76 6.78 9.70
CA ASN A 90 4.56 6.39 8.96
C ASN A 90 4.22 4.92 9.13
N MET A 91 5.21 4.04 9.03
CA MET A 91 4.99 2.60 9.21
C MET A 91 4.49 2.27 10.61
N ARG A 92 5.12 2.85 11.65
CA ARG A 92 4.71 2.65 13.05
C ARG A 92 3.32 3.23 13.32
N HIS A 93 3.01 4.40 12.78
CA HIS A 93 1.68 5.01 12.91
C HIS A 93 0.60 4.17 12.20
N ALA A 94 0.90 3.62 11.02
CA ALA A 94 -0.01 2.71 10.30
C ALA A 94 -0.25 1.41 11.06
N LEU A 95 0.78 0.83 11.66
CA LEU A 95 0.66 -0.34 12.53
C LEU A 95 -0.26 -0.04 13.72
N LEU A 96 -0.01 1.05 14.44
CA LEU A 96 -0.80 1.46 15.60
C LEU A 96 -2.27 1.67 15.24
N THR A 97 -2.51 2.42 14.15
CA THR A 97 -3.87 2.73 13.67
C THR A 97 -4.61 1.47 13.26
N ALA A 98 -3.97 0.59 12.49
CA ALA A 98 -4.61 -0.64 12.01
C ALA A 98 -4.87 -1.64 13.15
N TYR A 99 -3.95 -1.79 14.10
CA TYR A 99 -4.13 -2.66 15.26
C TYR A 99 -5.29 -2.16 16.14
N SER A 100 -5.32 -0.86 16.45
CA SER A 100 -6.37 -0.25 17.29
C SER A 100 -7.76 -0.36 16.66
N ASN A 101 -7.84 -0.32 15.32
CA ASN A 101 -9.10 -0.41 14.58
C ASN A 101 -9.51 -1.84 14.20
N ALA A 102 -8.71 -2.85 14.54
CA ALA A 102 -8.96 -4.23 14.10
C ALA A 102 -10.19 -4.88 14.77
N GLY A 103 -10.61 -4.36 15.93
CA GLY A 103 -11.76 -4.87 16.69
C GLY A 103 -11.54 -6.25 17.33
N VAL A 104 -10.36 -6.86 17.15
CA VAL A 104 -9.94 -8.12 17.77
C VAL A 104 -8.45 -8.06 18.09
N THR A 105 -8.00 -8.90 19.01
CA THR A 105 -6.57 -9.12 19.25
C THR A 105 -5.94 -9.75 18.02
N LEU A 106 -4.90 -9.12 17.46
CA LEU A 106 -4.15 -9.66 16.34
C LEU A 106 -2.89 -10.37 16.84
N GLY A 107 -2.69 -11.61 16.40
CA GLY A 107 -1.43 -12.34 16.57
C GLY A 107 -0.31 -11.82 15.67
N ALA A 108 -0.64 -11.22 14.52
CA ALA A 108 0.31 -10.46 13.70
C ALA A 108 -0.35 -9.42 12.79
N LEU A 109 0.37 -8.34 12.51
CA LEU A 109 -0.03 -7.26 11.63
C LEU A 109 1.13 -6.89 10.70
N SER A 110 0.86 -6.75 9.40
CA SER A 110 1.84 -6.31 8.41
C SER A 110 1.29 -5.15 7.62
N VAL A 111 2.08 -4.08 7.52
CA VAL A 111 1.80 -2.92 6.67
C VAL A 111 2.80 -2.92 5.52
N MET A 112 2.30 -2.94 4.30
CA MET A 112 3.09 -2.83 3.07
C MET A 112 2.85 -1.46 2.44
N ALA A 113 3.92 -0.72 2.17
CA ALA A 113 3.87 0.65 1.68
C ALA A 113 4.48 0.81 0.29
N TRP A 114 3.73 1.47 -0.59
CA TRP A 114 4.18 1.88 -1.92
C TRP A 114 4.40 3.40 -1.98
N ALA A 115 5.45 3.81 -2.67
CA ALA A 115 5.71 5.21 -3.00
C ALA A 115 4.81 5.64 -4.18
N GLY A 116 3.82 6.49 -3.94
CA GLY A 116 2.82 6.87 -4.95
C GLY A 116 1.67 5.87 -5.08
N ASP A 117 0.82 6.05 -6.11
CA ASP A 117 -0.48 5.36 -6.19
C ASP A 117 -0.46 3.95 -6.77
N ASP A 118 0.60 3.57 -7.49
CA ASP A 118 0.74 2.24 -8.09
C ASP A 118 1.20 1.23 -7.03
N THR A 119 0.29 0.31 -6.70
CA THR A 119 0.51 -0.78 -5.72
C THR A 119 0.71 -2.15 -6.39
N SER A 120 1.09 -2.18 -7.68
CA SER A 120 1.42 -3.43 -8.37
C SER A 120 2.78 -3.97 -7.91
N GLY A 121 2.92 -5.30 -7.88
CA GLY A 121 4.17 -5.97 -7.51
C GLY A 121 4.50 -5.92 -6.01
N PRO A 122 5.78 -6.09 -5.62
CA PRO A 122 6.22 -5.95 -4.23
C PRO A 122 6.16 -4.49 -3.76
N PHE A 123 6.20 -4.28 -2.44
CA PHE A 123 6.22 -2.94 -1.85
C PHE A 123 7.38 -2.10 -2.40
N SER A 124 7.14 -0.82 -2.63
CA SER A 124 8.12 0.09 -3.25
C SER A 124 8.69 1.14 -2.28
N ALA A 125 8.21 1.17 -1.03
CA ALA A 125 8.75 2.04 0.03
C ALA A 125 9.26 1.24 1.23
N ALA A 126 8.36 0.56 1.96
CA ALA A 126 8.72 -0.23 3.13
C ALA A 126 7.66 -1.30 3.44
N MET A 127 8.05 -2.31 4.22
CA MET A 127 7.16 -3.26 4.86
C MET A 127 7.47 -3.27 6.35
N ALA A 128 6.45 -3.16 7.20
CA ALA A 128 6.61 -3.26 8.64
C ALA A 128 5.71 -4.35 9.20
N THR A 129 6.30 -5.24 9.99
CA THR A 129 5.62 -6.37 10.63
C THR A 129 5.65 -6.18 12.14
N PHE A 130 4.48 -6.25 12.76
CA PHE A 130 4.30 -6.27 14.21
C PHE A 130 3.74 -7.64 14.61
N ALA A 131 4.58 -8.45 15.24
CA ALA A 131 4.30 -9.83 15.63
C ALA A 131 5.26 -10.25 16.76
N PRO A 132 5.05 -11.38 17.44
CA PRO A 132 6.02 -11.94 18.39
C PRO A 132 7.42 -12.05 17.76
N GLY A 133 8.41 -11.42 18.37
CA GLY A 133 9.79 -11.34 17.85
C GLY A 133 9.95 -10.61 16.51
N GLY A 134 8.89 -9.96 16.00
CA GLY A 134 8.91 -9.29 14.70
C GLY A 134 8.82 -10.26 13.52
N ASP A 135 8.41 -11.51 13.77
CA ASP A 135 8.25 -12.54 12.75
C ASP A 135 6.77 -12.88 12.54
N TRP A 136 6.29 -12.67 11.32
CA TRP A 136 4.93 -13.00 10.89
C TRP A 136 4.57 -14.47 11.13
N SER A 137 5.55 -15.37 11.00
CA SER A 137 5.34 -16.81 11.19
C SER A 137 5.01 -17.17 12.64
N SER A 138 5.48 -16.35 13.59
CA SER A 138 5.32 -16.55 15.03
C SER A 138 4.01 -15.98 15.59
N ALA A 139 3.05 -15.63 14.73
CA ALA A 139 1.79 -15.01 15.16
C ALA A 139 1.00 -15.88 16.15
N SER A 140 0.55 -15.26 17.24
CA SER A 140 -0.26 -15.91 18.27
C SER A 140 -1.12 -14.87 19.00
N ASP A 141 -2.42 -15.09 19.03
CA ASP A 141 -3.38 -14.18 19.69
C ASP A 141 -3.26 -14.24 21.23
N ALA A 142 -2.64 -15.30 21.75
CA ALA A 142 -2.39 -15.49 23.17
C ALA A 142 -1.03 -14.92 23.64
N ALA A 143 -0.17 -14.50 22.71
CA ALA A 143 1.13 -13.94 23.06
C ALA A 143 0.96 -12.55 23.71
N PRO A 144 1.68 -12.23 24.80
CA PRO A 144 1.60 -10.92 25.40
C PRO A 144 2.26 -9.87 24.49
N LEU A 145 1.72 -8.64 24.47
CA LEU A 145 2.28 -7.51 23.68
C LEU A 145 3.76 -7.25 23.96
N THR A 146 4.27 -7.59 25.15
CA THR A 146 5.69 -7.48 25.50
C THR A 146 6.62 -8.40 24.70
N SER A 147 6.08 -9.45 24.09
CA SER A 147 6.83 -10.32 23.16
C SER A 147 6.83 -9.81 21.72
N PHE A 148 5.98 -8.83 21.40
CA PHE A 148 5.87 -8.29 20.06
C PHE A 148 6.99 -7.29 19.80
N SER A 149 7.47 -7.25 18.55
CA SER A 149 8.36 -6.20 18.09
C SER A 149 8.00 -5.79 16.67
N VAL A 150 8.40 -4.56 16.30
CA VAL A 150 8.27 -4.06 14.94
C VAL A 150 9.55 -4.36 14.18
N LYS A 151 9.44 -5.13 13.09
CA LYS A 151 10.49 -5.29 12.10
C LYS A 151 10.13 -4.52 10.84
N THR A 152 10.94 -3.53 10.49
CA THR A 152 10.76 -2.73 9.26
C THR A 152 11.83 -3.09 8.25
N GLU A 153 11.39 -3.40 7.03
CA GLU A 153 12.22 -3.59 5.84
C GLU A 153 11.96 -2.45 4.88
N PHE A 154 13.01 -1.76 4.43
CA PHE A 154 12.90 -0.70 3.44
C PHE A 154 13.25 -1.22 2.05
N ALA A 155 12.52 -0.76 1.04
CA ALA A 155 12.81 -1.13 -0.33
C ALA A 155 14.20 -0.57 -0.72
N PRO A 156 15.15 -1.39 -1.20
CA PRO A 156 16.55 -0.98 -1.41
C PRO A 156 16.71 0.28 -2.29
N GLY A 157 15.83 0.43 -3.27
CA GLY A 157 15.79 1.54 -4.21
C GLY A 157 15.07 2.79 -3.72
N TYR A 158 14.31 2.74 -2.62
CA TYR A 158 13.46 3.85 -2.22
C TYR A 158 14.24 5.14 -1.90
N PHE A 159 15.39 4.99 -1.24
CA PHE A 159 16.27 6.12 -0.88
C PHE A 159 17.31 6.46 -1.96
N THR A 160 17.28 5.78 -3.11
CA THR A 160 18.19 6.11 -4.21
C THR A 160 17.78 7.42 -4.86
N ALA A 161 18.78 8.20 -5.29
CA ALA A 161 18.52 9.47 -5.97
C ALA A 161 17.65 9.22 -7.20
N LYS A 162 16.55 9.97 -7.29
CA LYS A 162 15.66 9.93 -8.45
C LYS A 162 16.45 10.33 -9.70
N PRO A 163 16.30 9.62 -10.83
CA PRO A 163 16.92 10.03 -12.09
C PRO A 163 16.46 11.43 -12.49
N THR A 164 17.39 12.26 -12.95
CA THR A 164 17.07 13.57 -13.53
C THR A 164 16.40 13.36 -14.89
N ALA A 165 15.19 13.89 -15.05
CA ALA A 165 14.49 13.80 -16.32
C ALA A 165 15.04 14.78 -17.35
N HIS A 166 15.13 14.36 -18.62
CA HIS A 166 15.26 15.30 -19.73
C HIS A 166 13.98 16.15 -19.84
N GLY A 167 14.16 17.46 -20.07
CA GLY A 167 13.03 18.38 -20.23
C GLY A 167 12.15 18.06 -21.43
N ILE A 168 10.86 18.36 -21.32
CA ILE A 168 9.95 18.32 -22.48
C ILE A 168 10.44 19.34 -23.51
N GLY A 169 10.47 18.91 -24.77
CA GLY A 169 10.95 19.71 -25.88
C GLY A 169 12.45 19.59 -26.16
N THR A 170 13.21 18.94 -25.27
CA THR A 170 14.64 18.70 -25.46
C THR A 170 14.90 17.75 -26.64
N SER A 171 15.85 18.12 -27.49
CA SER A 171 16.40 17.24 -28.52
C SER A 171 17.31 16.20 -27.88
N VAL A 172 17.14 14.94 -28.27
CA VAL A 172 17.87 13.80 -27.71
C VAL A 172 18.32 12.84 -28.81
N THR A 173 19.28 11.99 -28.48
CA THR A 173 19.73 10.88 -29.33
C THR A 173 19.27 9.56 -28.73
N LEU A 174 18.59 8.74 -29.52
CA LEU A 174 18.16 7.41 -29.12
C LEU A 174 19.30 6.42 -29.35
N ALA A 175 19.80 5.81 -28.27
CA ALA A 175 20.84 4.79 -28.35
C ALA A 175 20.82 3.90 -27.09
N ASN A 176 20.93 2.59 -27.27
CA ASN A 176 21.27 1.69 -26.16
C ASN A 176 22.75 1.85 -25.77
N ASP A 177 23.13 1.26 -24.65
CA ASP A 177 24.54 1.18 -24.25
C ASP A 177 25.34 0.30 -25.24
N SER A 178 26.67 0.44 -25.24
CA SER A 178 27.57 -0.13 -26.26
C SER A 178 27.42 -1.63 -26.47
N ASP A 179 27.08 -2.35 -25.40
CA ASP A 179 26.96 -3.81 -25.39
C ASP A 179 25.51 -4.26 -25.61
N GLY A 180 24.60 -3.31 -25.82
CA GLY A 180 23.19 -3.53 -26.03
C GLY A 180 22.81 -3.74 -27.50
N PRO A 181 21.49 -3.90 -27.78
CA PRO A 181 21.00 -4.01 -29.15
C PRO A 181 21.37 -2.79 -30.00
N THR A 182 21.59 -3.01 -31.29
CA THR A 182 21.90 -1.95 -32.26
C THR A 182 20.70 -1.07 -32.61
N THR A 183 19.51 -1.40 -32.09
CA THR A 183 18.27 -0.66 -32.30
C THR A 183 17.55 -0.37 -30.99
N VAL A 184 16.95 0.81 -30.90
CA VAL A 184 16.08 1.22 -29.80
C VAL A 184 14.65 0.86 -30.14
N LEU A 185 13.98 0.16 -29.21
CA LEU A 185 12.56 -0.14 -29.31
C LEU A 185 11.72 1.06 -28.91
N VAL A 186 10.76 1.42 -29.77
CA VAL A 186 9.77 2.46 -29.52
C VAL A 186 8.40 1.82 -29.34
N SER A 187 7.86 1.88 -28.12
CA SER A 187 6.64 1.19 -27.70
C SER A 187 5.39 2.05 -27.89
N ARG A 188 4.22 1.42 -28.05
CA ARG A 188 2.93 2.13 -28.16
C ARG A 188 2.49 2.77 -26.85
N SER A 189 2.83 2.14 -25.72
CA SER A 189 2.44 2.57 -24.38
C SER A 189 3.65 2.72 -23.47
N ALA A 190 3.54 3.64 -22.51
CA ALA A 190 4.51 3.81 -21.43
C ALA A 190 4.61 2.56 -20.53
N THR A 191 3.55 1.74 -20.45
CA THR A 191 3.53 0.53 -19.61
C THR A 191 4.06 -0.71 -20.32
N SER A 192 4.45 -0.60 -21.59
CA SER A 192 4.89 -1.74 -22.39
C SER A 192 6.40 -1.84 -22.42
N TRP A 193 6.96 -2.90 -21.83
CA TRP A 193 8.40 -3.07 -21.62
C TRP A 193 9.09 -3.99 -22.64
N GLY A 194 8.34 -4.57 -23.58
CA GLY A 194 8.84 -5.58 -24.50
C GLY A 194 8.35 -5.44 -25.94
N ASP A 195 8.80 -6.39 -26.75
CA ASP A 195 8.64 -6.41 -28.21
C ASP A 195 7.19 -6.46 -28.71
N ALA A 196 6.29 -7.04 -27.93
CA ALA A 196 4.89 -7.25 -28.30
C ALA A 196 4.15 -5.94 -28.63
N ASP A 197 4.57 -4.82 -28.04
CA ASP A 197 3.95 -3.51 -28.22
C ASP A 197 4.86 -2.51 -28.94
N ALA A 198 5.90 -3.01 -29.62
CA ALA A 198 6.77 -2.17 -30.42
C ALA A 198 6.00 -1.60 -31.62
N VAL A 199 6.01 -0.27 -31.77
CA VAL A 199 5.48 0.41 -32.97
C VAL A 199 6.57 0.51 -34.04
N VAL A 200 7.82 0.72 -33.62
CA VAL A 200 8.98 0.77 -34.51
C VAL A 200 10.26 0.44 -33.74
N ARG A 201 11.29 -0.03 -34.46
CA ARG A 201 12.67 -0.08 -33.99
C ARG A 201 13.50 0.88 -34.81
N VAL A 202 14.27 1.74 -34.13
CA VAL A 202 15.12 2.73 -34.79
C VAL A 202 16.58 2.43 -34.53
N PRO A 203 17.50 2.68 -35.48
CA PRO A 203 18.92 2.46 -35.25
C PRO A 203 19.44 3.37 -34.13
N ASN A 204 20.45 2.90 -33.40
CA ASN A 204 21.20 3.74 -32.46
C ASN A 204 21.73 5.00 -33.18
N GLY A 205 21.67 6.14 -32.51
CA GLY A 205 22.01 7.44 -33.09
C GLY A 205 20.82 8.22 -33.67
N THR A 206 19.62 7.63 -33.69
CA THR A 206 18.41 8.30 -34.19
C THR A 206 18.08 9.53 -33.37
N LYS A 207 17.91 10.68 -34.02
CA LYS A 207 17.53 11.94 -33.36
C LYS A 207 16.02 11.98 -33.09
N ALA A 208 15.66 12.45 -31.90
CA ALA A 208 14.27 12.60 -31.48
C ALA A 208 14.09 13.83 -30.58
N LYS A 209 12.83 14.18 -30.30
CA LYS A 209 12.46 15.23 -29.35
C LYS A 209 11.61 14.64 -28.24
N VAL A 210 11.91 14.98 -26.99
CA VAL A 210 11.08 14.57 -25.84
C VAL A 210 9.73 15.28 -25.90
N VAL A 211 8.64 14.52 -25.86
CA VAL A 211 7.26 15.00 -25.88
C VAL A 211 6.62 14.90 -24.51
N SER A 212 6.89 13.81 -23.79
CA SER A 212 6.33 13.56 -22.45
C SER A 212 7.28 12.69 -21.63
N VAL A 213 7.12 12.73 -20.31
CA VAL A 213 7.86 11.89 -19.36
C VAL A 213 6.86 11.24 -18.43
N LYS A 214 7.03 9.94 -18.18
CA LYS A 214 6.25 9.20 -17.19
C LYS A 214 7.17 8.50 -16.21
N GLU A 215 6.84 8.62 -14.94
CA GLU A 215 7.54 7.96 -13.85
C GLU A 215 6.82 6.68 -13.46
N PHE A 216 7.61 5.67 -13.17
CA PHE A 216 7.15 4.37 -12.70
C PHE A 216 7.86 4.00 -11.41
N ASN A 217 7.12 3.28 -10.57
CA ASN A 217 7.73 2.44 -9.55
C ASN A 217 8.44 1.29 -10.25
N GLY A 218 9.76 1.38 -10.37
CA GLY A 218 10.59 0.25 -10.77
C GLY A 218 10.68 -0.78 -9.66
N GLY A 219 11.30 -1.93 -9.99
CA GLY A 219 11.63 -2.96 -9.02
C GLY A 219 12.41 -2.37 -7.82
N GLU A 220 12.17 -2.95 -6.64
CA GLU A 220 12.86 -2.59 -5.40
C GLU A 220 12.67 -1.14 -4.95
N GLY A 221 11.65 -0.42 -5.43
CA GLY A 221 11.38 0.97 -5.01
C GLY A 221 12.12 2.05 -5.80
N ARG A 222 12.90 1.68 -6.82
CA ARG A 222 13.61 2.63 -7.68
C ARG A 222 12.64 3.42 -8.55
N VAL A 223 12.92 4.69 -8.81
CA VAL A 223 12.19 5.45 -9.84
C VAL A 223 12.72 5.05 -11.20
N THR A 224 11.83 4.61 -12.08
CA THR A 224 12.15 4.42 -13.51
C THR A 224 11.44 5.49 -14.32
N LEU A 225 12.15 6.10 -15.26
CA LEU A 225 11.56 7.07 -16.19
C LEU A 225 11.33 6.41 -17.55
N ARG A 226 10.27 6.86 -18.22
CA ARG A 226 10.03 6.62 -19.63
C ARG A 226 9.73 7.91 -20.34
N TYR A 227 10.18 8.00 -21.58
CA TYR A 227 10.01 9.18 -22.41
C TYR A 227 9.14 8.84 -23.59
N GLU A 228 8.10 9.63 -23.82
CA GLU A 228 7.49 9.70 -25.14
C GLU A 228 8.37 10.60 -26.00
N VAL A 229 8.76 10.10 -27.17
CA VAL A 229 9.64 10.81 -28.08
C VAL A 229 9.01 10.90 -29.46
N GLU A 230 9.30 11.99 -30.16
CA GLU A 230 8.95 12.19 -31.56
C GLU A 230 10.21 12.05 -32.41
N ILE A 231 10.25 11.04 -33.27
CA ILE A 231 11.40 10.76 -34.13
C ILE A 231 11.51 11.86 -35.19
N ALA A 232 12.70 12.44 -35.37
CA ALA A 232 12.87 13.61 -36.23
C ALA A 232 12.53 13.34 -37.70
N THR A 233 12.92 12.18 -38.23
CA THR A 233 12.78 11.83 -39.66
C THR A 233 11.36 11.42 -40.03
N THR A 234 10.70 10.61 -39.19
CA THR A 234 9.37 10.04 -39.49
C THR A 234 8.23 10.80 -38.83
N ARG A 235 8.53 11.69 -37.86
CA ARG A 235 7.55 12.35 -36.98
C ARG A 235 6.70 11.36 -36.16
N GLN A 236 7.05 10.08 -36.18
CA GLN A 236 6.37 9.04 -35.42
C GLN A 236 6.65 9.21 -33.94
N ARG A 237 5.61 9.00 -33.12
CA ARG A 237 5.69 9.06 -31.66
C ARG A 237 5.63 7.69 -31.04
N GLY A 238 6.26 7.57 -29.88
CA GLY A 238 6.09 6.43 -28.99
C GLY A 238 7.03 6.53 -27.81
N TRP A 239 6.95 5.52 -26.96
CA TRP A 239 7.66 5.51 -25.69
C TRP A 239 9.00 4.81 -25.83
N VAL A 240 10.03 5.28 -25.12
CA VAL A 240 11.35 4.64 -24.98
C VAL A 240 11.76 4.57 -23.50
N HIS A 241 12.67 3.67 -23.16
CA HIS A 241 13.23 3.60 -21.81
C HIS A 241 14.22 4.74 -21.57
N ALA A 242 14.35 5.18 -20.31
CA ALA A 242 15.28 6.26 -19.96
C ALA A 242 16.73 5.99 -20.34
N TYR A 243 17.22 4.75 -20.18
CA TYR A 243 18.59 4.41 -20.54
C TYR A 243 18.87 4.61 -22.04
N ALA A 244 17.83 4.54 -22.88
CA ALA A 244 17.95 4.69 -24.34
C ALA A 244 17.92 6.15 -24.80
N VAL A 245 17.74 7.11 -23.89
CA VAL A 245 17.71 8.55 -24.19
C VAL A 245 19.03 9.16 -23.77
N LYS A 246 19.78 9.67 -24.74
CA LYS A 246 21.06 10.36 -24.52
C LYS A 246 20.92 11.84 -24.88
N PRO A 247 21.63 12.76 -24.20
CA PRO A 247 21.67 14.17 -24.57
C PRO A 247 22.21 14.41 -26.00
#